data_AF-A0A7Y2P8K7-F1
#
_entry.id   AF-A0A7Y2P8K7-F1
#
_cell.length_a   1.000
_cell.length_b   1.000
_cell.length_c   1.000
_cell.angle_alpha   90.00
_cell.angle_beta   90.00
_cell.angle_gamma   90.00
#
_symmetry.space_group_name_H-M   'P 1'
#
loop_
_entity.id
_entity.type
_entity.pdbx_description
1 polymer ?
#
loop_
_entity_poly.entity_id
_entity_poly.type
_entity_poly.pdbx_seq_one_letter_code
_entity_poly.pdbx_strand_id
1 'polypeptide(L)'
;QCTTCHSPDKHKMRIVTKTECMACHHESRDIDCGQCHKAQKSLYDGKVKPAGVSPQPDVMAQEDVGCTDCHELTEGTQTVLTVKGKCVECHDAEYGKMLLDWKEEITAKENAIAVGLEEAREYLERSRKIGKNVDEERKLLKGAETNYRIVTDGRGTHNYELSRELLESAQGSLDRILKEK
;
A
#
# COMPACT_ATOMS: atom_id res chain seq x y z
N GLN A 1 19.18 -8.90 9.54
CA GLN A 1 19.64 -8.71 8.14
C GLN A 1 18.40 -8.63 7.26
N CYS A 2 18.32 -7.70 6.30
CA CYS A 2 17.08 -7.48 5.52
C CYS A 2 16.83 -8.59 4.48
N THR A 3 17.91 -9.12 3.90
CA THR A 3 17.90 -10.20 2.89
C THR A 3 17.52 -11.56 3.46
N THR A 4 17.41 -11.69 4.78
CA THR A 4 16.88 -12.89 5.43
C THR A 4 15.41 -13.11 5.08
N CYS A 5 14.64 -12.03 4.91
CA CYS A 5 13.20 -12.12 4.62
C CYS A 5 12.83 -11.58 3.24
N HIS A 6 13.67 -10.73 2.64
CA HIS A 6 13.39 -10.07 1.37
C HIS A 6 14.35 -10.50 0.27
N SER A 7 13.83 -10.61 -0.96
CA SER A 7 14.68 -10.84 -2.13
C SER A 7 15.57 -9.62 -2.36
N PRO A 8 16.91 -9.80 -2.47
CA PRO A 8 17.79 -8.72 -2.90
C PRO A 8 17.59 -8.36 -4.38
N ASP A 9 17.14 -9.32 -5.19
CA ASP A 9 17.07 -9.19 -6.65
C ASP A 9 15.68 -8.77 -7.15
N LYS A 10 14.63 -8.99 -6.35
CA LYS A 10 13.24 -8.69 -6.73
C LYS A 10 12.63 -7.64 -5.80
N HIS A 11 12.36 -6.47 -6.37
CA HIS A 11 11.79 -5.34 -5.65
C HIS A 11 10.51 -5.75 -4.90
N LYS A 12 10.46 -5.44 -3.59
CA LYS A 12 9.29 -5.61 -2.73
C LYS A 12 8.79 -7.06 -2.60
N MET A 13 9.61 -8.06 -2.96
CA MET A 13 9.29 -9.49 -2.82
C MET A 13 9.83 -10.08 -1.52
N ARG A 14 8.98 -10.78 -0.79
CA ARG A 14 9.37 -11.60 0.37
C ARG A 14 9.75 -13.00 -0.11
N ILE A 15 10.82 -13.57 0.43
CA ILE A 15 11.31 -14.92 0.07
C ILE A 15 11.03 -15.97 1.14
N VAL A 16 10.59 -15.57 2.33
CA VAL A 16 10.29 -16.48 3.45
C VAL A 16 8.85 -16.95 3.45
N THR A 17 8.68 -18.25 3.74
CA THR A 17 7.43 -18.99 3.90
C THR A 17 6.91 -18.93 5.33
N LYS A 18 5.63 -19.30 5.53
CA LYS A 18 5.04 -19.41 6.87
C LYS A 18 5.81 -20.41 7.76
N THR A 19 6.21 -21.55 7.20
CA THR A 19 6.96 -22.60 7.90
C THR A 19 8.29 -22.09 8.44
N GLU A 20 9.01 -21.27 7.68
CA GLU A 20 10.27 -20.66 8.13
C GLU A 20 10.07 -19.63 9.25
N CYS A 21 8.96 -18.90 9.26
CA CYS A 21 8.60 -18.03 10.38
C CYS A 21 8.28 -18.85 11.65
N MET A 22 7.60 -19.98 11.48
CA MET A 22 7.19 -20.85 12.60
C MET A 22 8.33 -21.69 13.19
N ALA A 23 9.49 -21.73 12.53
CA ALA A 23 10.68 -22.40 13.04
C ALA A 23 11.17 -21.83 14.39
N CYS A 24 10.87 -20.57 14.71
CA CYS A 24 11.17 -19.96 16.01
C CYS A 24 9.91 -19.67 16.87
N HIS A 25 8.72 -19.71 16.27
CA HIS A 25 7.44 -19.53 16.96
C HIS A 25 6.79 -20.91 17.20
N HIS A 26 7.27 -21.61 18.23
CA HIS A 26 6.98 -23.02 18.57
C HIS A 26 5.52 -23.40 18.90
N GLU A 27 4.53 -22.59 18.54
CA GLU A 27 3.12 -22.94 18.64
C GLU A 27 2.43 -22.64 17.32
N SER A 28 1.76 -23.64 16.73
CA SER A 28 0.77 -23.45 15.67
C SER A 28 -0.47 -22.75 16.23
N ARG A 29 -0.31 -21.52 16.70
CA ARG A 29 -1.46 -20.65 16.93
C ARG A 29 -2.05 -20.29 15.59
N ASP A 30 -3.37 -20.11 15.56
CA ASP A 30 -4.03 -19.37 14.50
C ASP A 30 -3.25 -18.05 14.30
N ILE A 31 -2.44 -18.00 13.24
CA ILE A 31 -1.58 -16.85 13.01
C ILE A 31 -2.50 -15.77 12.46
N ASP A 32 -2.88 -14.84 13.33
CA ASP A 32 -3.44 -13.58 12.88
C ASP A 32 -2.41 -12.90 11.99
N CYS A 33 -2.70 -12.89 10.68
CA CYS A 33 -1.85 -12.30 9.65
C CYS A 33 -1.49 -10.85 9.99
N GLY A 34 -2.39 -10.13 10.66
CA GLY A 34 -2.23 -8.74 11.08
C GLY A 34 -1.14 -8.51 12.13
N GLN A 35 -0.69 -9.54 12.86
CA GLN A 35 0.43 -9.39 13.80
C GLN A 35 1.74 -9.03 13.08
N CYS A 36 1.95 -9.61 11.90
CA CYS A 36 3.13 -9.39 11.07
C CYS A 36 2.85 -8.42 9.91
N HIS A 37 1.67 -8.50 9.30
CA HIS A 37 1.24 -7.69 8.15
C HIS A 37 0.36 -6.51 8.58
N LYS A 38 0.86 -5.74 9.55
CA LYS A 38 0.13 -4.63 10.18
C LYS A 38 -0.36 -3.60 9.16
N ALA A 39 0.51 -3.20 8.21
CA ALA A 39 0.15 -2.19 7.22
C ALA A 39 -0.96 -2.69 6.28
N GLN A 40 -0.86 -3.93 5.80
CA GLN A 40 -1.86 -4.57 4.95
C GLN A 40 -3.18 -4.71 5.70
N LYS A 41 -3.15 -5.24 6.93
CA LYS A 41 -4.33 -5.40 7.80
C LYS A 41 -4.99 -4.06 8.09
N SER A 42 -4.20 -3.03 8.45
CA SER A 42 -4.73 -1.70 8.73
C SER A 42 -5.38 -1.07 7.50
N LEU A 43 -4.79 -1.22 6.32
CA LEU A 43 -5.38 -0.72 5.08
C LEU A 43 -6.68 -1.47 4.72
N TYR A 44 -6.65 -2.80 4.78
CA TYR A 44 -7.80 -3.69 4.54
C TYR A 44 -8.98 -3.34 5.47
N ASP A 45 -8.72 -3.22 6.77
CA ASP A 45 -9.73 -2.87 7.77
C ASP A 45 -10.13 -1.38 7.76
N GLY A 46 -9.51 -0.53 6.94
CA GLY A 46 -9.70 0.92 6.98
C GLY A 46 -9.20 1.58 8.28
N LYS A 47 -8.43 0.88 9.10
CA LYS A 47 -7.88 1.35 10.40
C LYS A 47 -6.55 2.08 10.20
N VAL A 48 -6.54 3.06 9.31
CA VAL A 48 -5.39 3.92 9.01
C VAL A 48 -5.65 5.35 9.46
N LYS A 49 -4.61 6.19 9.49
CA LYS A 49 -4.70 7.60 9.88
C LYS A 49 -4.22 8.50 8.74
N PRO A 50 -5.02 8.63 7.67
CA PRO A 50 -4.63 9.43 6.53
C PRO A 50 -4.80 10.93 6.81
N ALA A 51 -4.18 11.75 5.95
CA ALA A 51 -4.36 13.18 5.94
C ALA A 51 -5.50 13.56 4.98
N GLY A 52 -6.56 14.16 5.51
CA GLY A 52 -7.63 14.76 4.70
C GLY A 52 -8.53 13.78 3.95
N VAL A 53 -8.50 12.49 4.28
CA VAL A 53 -9.38 11.44 3.74
C VAL A 53 -10.05 10.72 4.90
N SER A 54 -11.31 10.31 4.75
CA SER A 54 -12.02 9.53 5.78
C SER A 54 -11.91 8.05 5.42
N PRO A 55 -11.13 7.24 6.16
CA PRO A 55 -10.90 5.86 5.76
C PRO A 55 -12.12 4.98 6.06
N GLN A 56 -12.44 4.10 5.13
CA GLN A 56 -13.45 3.05 5.28
C GLN A 56 -12.82 1.67 5.06
N PRO A 57 -13.32 0.61 5.72
CA PRO A 57 -12.89 -0.76 5.44
C PRO A 57 -13.20 -1.16 3.99
N ASP A 58 -12.38 -2.05 3.42
CA ASP A 58 -12.66 -2.65 2.12
C ASP A 58 -13.99 -3.42 2.14
N VAL A 59 -14.68 -3.50 1.01
CA VAL A 59 -15.97 -4.21 0.91
C VAL A 59 -15.85 -5.69 1.26
N MET A 60 -14.74 -6.35 0.92
CA MET A 60 -14.51 -7.74 1.32
C MET A 60 -14.21 -7.85 2.82
N ALA A 61 -13.59 -6.83 3.41
CA ALA A 61 -13.37 -6.76 4.85
C ALA A 61 -14.69 -6.59 5.63
N GLN A 62 -15.66 -5.88 5.04
CA GLN A 62 -17.00 -5.69 5.63
C GLN A 62 -17.83 -6.99 5.62
N GLU A 63 -17.57 -7.87 4.66
CA GLU A 63 -18.19 -9.19 4.52
C GLU A 63 -17.34 -10.31 5.15
N ASP A 64 -16.45 -9.96 6.09
CA ASP A 64 -15.61 -10.89 6.86
C ASP A 64 -14.70 -11.83 6.04
N VAL A 65 -14.36 -11.46 4.79
CA VAL A 65 -13.39 -12.21 3.99
C VAL A 65 -12.01 -12.12 4.65
N GLY A 66 -11.42 -13.27 4.95
CA GLY A 66 -10.15 -13.41 5.64
C GLY A 66 -8.95 -13.39 4.68
N CYS A 67 -7.75 -13.18 5.24
CA CYS A 67 -6.52 -13.11 4.45
C CYS A 67 -6.25 -14.42 3.68
N THR A 68 -6.59 -15.57 4.28
CA THR A 68 -6.37 -16.90 3.70
C THR A 68 -7.39 -17.29 2.63
N ASP A 69 -8.48 -16.54 2.48
CA ASP A 69 -9.44 -16.78 1.41
C ASP A 69 -8.88 -16.31 0.06
N CYS A 70 -7.94 -15.36 0.08
CA CYS A 70 -7.19 -14.90 -1.10
C CYS A 70 -5.75 -15.43 -1.15
N HIS A 71 -5.11 -15.70 0.00
CA HIS A 71 -3.72 -16.12 0.07
C HIS A 71 -3.56 -17.61 0.39
N GLU A 72 -2.96 -18.35 -0.53
CA GLU A 72 -2.57 -19.74 -0.32
C GLU A 72 -1.27 -19.82 0.50
N LEU A 73 -1.28 -20.52 1.63
CA LEU A 73 -0.15 -20.55 2.56
C LEU A 73 0.68 -21.84 2.45
N THR A 74 0.18 -22.83 1.71
CA THR A 74 0.79 -24.16 1.64
C THR A 74 1.81 -24.30 0.50
N GLU A 75 1.56 -23.66 -0.65
CA GLU A 75 2.42 -23.78 -1.82
C GLU A 75 2.60 -22.44 -2.58
N GLY A 76 3.80 -22.27 -3.15
CA GLY A 76 4.08 -21.21 -4.13
C GLY A 76 4.36 -19.81 -3.57
N THR A 77 4.94 -18.96 -4.43
CA THR A 77 5.14 -17.54 -4.14
C THR A 77 3.81 -16.80 -4.23
N GLN A 78 3.47 -16.06 -3.17
CA GLN A 78 2.29 -15.20 -3.17
C GLN A 78 2.50 -14.00 -4.10
N THR A 79 1.86 -14.03 -5.26
CA THR A 79 1.91 -12.96 -6.27
C THR A 79 0.49 -12.53 -6.64
N VAL A 80 0.34 -11.39 -7.31
CA VAL A 80 -0.97 -10.95 -7.82
C VAL A 80 -1.58 -11.99 -8.79
N LEU A 81 -0.75 -12.76 -9.50
CA LEU A 81 -1.20 -13.81 -10.41
C LEU A 81 -1.74 -15.04 -9.68
N THR A 82 -1.16 -15.40 -8.52
CA THR A 82 -1.69 -16.51 -7.73
C THR A 82 -2.99 -16.12 -7.03
N VAL A 83 -3.06 -14.89 -6.48
CA VAL A 83 -4.28 -14.36 -5.86
C VAL A 83 -5.41 -14.19 -6.87
N LYS A 84 -5.11 -13.80 -8.12
CA LYS A 84 -6.08 -13.74 -9.22
C LYS A 84 -6.90 -15.03 -9.36
N GLY A 85 -6.27 -16.19 -9.18
CA GLY A 85 -6.95 -17.49 -9.25
C GLY A 85 -7.98 -17.70 -8.13
N LYS A 86 -7.77 -17.09 -6.95
CA LYS A 86 -8.70 -17.16 -5.82
C LYS A 86 -9.95 -16.30 -6.03
N CYS A 87 -9.83 -15.18 -6.72
CA CYS A 87 -10.98 -14.31 -7.01
C CYS A 87 -12.10 -15.08 -7.73
N VAL A 88 -11.74 -15.97 -8.66
CA VAL A 88 -12.71 -16.70 -9.50
C VAL A 88 -13.33 -17.93 -8.82
N GLU A 89 -12.91 -18.24 -7.59
CA GLU A 89 -13.57 -19.28 -6.77
C GLU A 89 -14.91 -18.76 -6.20
N CYS A 90 -15.03 -17.44 -5.99
CA CYS A 90 -16.25 -16.77 -5.51
C CYS A 90 -16.91 -15.86 -6.55
N HIS A 91 -16.15 -15.32 -7.49
CA HIS A 91 -16.60 -14.37 -8.52
C HIS A 91 -16.44 -14.94 -9.94
N ASP A 92 -16.94 -14.22 -10.94
CA ASP A 92 -16.71 -14.58 -12.34
C ASP A 92 -15.27 -14.30 -12.80
N ALA A 93 -14.94 -14.75 -14.01
CA ALA A 93 -13.59 -14.66 -14.56
C ALA A 93 -13.09 -13.21 -14.75
N GLU A 94 -13.98 -12.22 -14.90
CA GLU A 94 -13.62 -10.83 -15.12
C GLU A 94 -13.00 -10.20 -13.87
N TYR A 95 -13.36 -10.67 -12.68
CA TYR A 95 -12.75 -10.21 -11.42
C TYR A 95 -11.25 -10.50 -11.34
N GLY A 96 -10.81 -11.61 -11.96
CA GLY A 96 -9.39 -11.89 -12.06
C GLY A 96 -8.63 -10.88 -12.93
N LYS A 97 -9.28 -10.32 -13.96
CA LYS A 97 -8.71 -9.23 -14.76
C LYS A 97 -8.75 -7.91 -13.98
N MET A 98 -9.85 -7.64 -13.28
CA MET A 98 -10.04 -6.45 -12.46
C MET A 98 -8.90 -6.26 -11.44
N LEU A 99 -8.47 -7.32 -10.74
CA LEU A 99 -7.35 -7.26 -9.80
C LEU A 99 -6.04 -6.80 -10.47
N LEU A 100 -5.79 -7.25 -11.71
CA LEU A 100 -4.59 -6.84 -12.45
C LEU A 100 -4.67 -5.37 -12.86
N ASP A 101 -5.83 -4.93 -13.35
CA ASP A 101 -6.08 -3.54 -13.71
C ASP A 101 -5.89 -2.61 -12.48
N TRP A 102 -6.43 -3.01 -11.32
CA TRP A 102 -6.23 -2.30 -10.05
C TRP A 102 -4.75 -2.20 -9.67
N LYS A 103 -4.02 -3.31 -9.78
CA LYS A 103 -2.59 -3.34 -9.46
C LYS A 103 -1.82 -2.41 -10.39
N GLU A 104 -2.12 -2.40 -11.68
CA GLU A 104 -1.48 -1.53 -12.67
C GLU A 104 -1.75 -0.05 -12.37
N GLU A 105 -3.02 0.32 -12.16
CA GLU A 105 -3.40 1.71 -11.85
C GLU A 105 -2.71 2.22 -10.59
N ILE A 106 -2.79 1.46 -9.49
CA ILE A 106 -2.17 1.86 -8.22
C ILE A 106 -0.66 2.03 -8.40
N THR A 107 0.00 1.11 -9.13
CA THR A 107 1.45 1.21 -9.38
C THR A 107 1.81 2.45 -10.19
N ALA A 108 1.03 2.77 -11.22
CA ALA A 108 1.24 3.96 -12.03
C ALA A 108 1.10 5.24 -11.19
N LYS A 109 0.04 5.34 -10.38
CA LYS A 109 -0.17 6.47 -9.46
C LYS A 109 0.93 6.57 -8.39
N GLU A 110 1.33 5.45 -7.77
CA GLU A 110 2.43 5.42 -6.81
C GLU A 110 3.73 5.96 -7.41
N ASN A 111 4.09 5.53 -8.62
CA ASN A 111 5.30 5.98 -9.29
C ASN A 111 5.28 7.49 -9.58
N ALA A 112 4.15 8.01 -10.08
CA ALA A 112 3.99 9.43 -10.34
C ALA A 112 4.11 10.27 -9.05
N ILE A 113 3.43 9.83 -7.98
CA ILE A 113 3.48 10.50 -6.68
C ILE A 113 4.87 10.43 -6.06
N ALA A 114 5.58 9.31 -6.19
CA ALA A 114 6.95 9.18 -5.70
C ALA A 114 7.88 10.23 -6.32
N VAL A 115 7.77 10.45 -7.64
CA VAL A 115 8.52 11.51 -8.34
C VAL A 115 8.09 12.88 -7.82
N GLY A 116 6.79 13.16 -7.76
CA GLY A 116 6.28 14.46 -7.32
C GLY A 116 6.64 14.80 -5.86
N LEU A 117 6.72 13.80 -4.97
CA LEU A 117 7.17 13.96 -3.58
C LEU A 117 8.61 14.46 -3.51
N GLU A 118 9.51 13.90 -4.33
CA GLU A 118 10.92 14.35 -4.36
C GLU A 118 11.05 15.74 -5.01
N GLU A 119 10.33 16.01 -6.10
CA GLU A 119 10.29 17.34 -6.71
C GLU A 119 9.78 18.41 -5.73
N ALA A 120 8.71 18.11 -5.00
CA ALA A 120 8.14 19.00 -3.98
C ALA A 120 9.13 19.22 -2.84
N ARG A 121 9.82 18.17 -2.37
CA ARG A 121 10.85 18.28 -1.33
C ARG A 121 11.97 19.23 -1.77
N GLU A 122 12.49 19.05 -2.98
CA GLU A 122 13.56 19.91 -3.51
C GLU A 122 13.11 21.35 -3.74
N TYR A 123 11.89 21.55 -4.25
CA TYR A 123 11.30 22.88 -4.42
C TYR A 123 11.19 23.61 -3.08
N LEU A 124 10.62 22.97 -2.06
CA LEU A 124 10.44 23.59 -0.75
C LEU A 124 11.76 23.88 -0.04
N GLU A 125 12.76 22.99 -0.15
CA GLU A 125 14.09 23.24 0.40
C GLU A 125 14.77 24.45 -0.26
N ARG A 126 14.63 24.61 -1.58
CA ARG A 126 15.16 25.80 -2.30
C ARG A 126 14.41 27.07 -1.92
N SER A 127 13.08 27.05 -1.94
CA SER A 127 12.22 28.18 -1.57
C SER A 127 12.51 28.69 -0.16
N ARG A 128 12.74 27.77 0.79
CA ARG A 128 13.14 28.14 2.15
C ARG A 128 14.51 28.80 2.22
N LYS A 129 15.51 28.31 1.46
CA LYS A 129 16.87 28.89 1.43
C LYS A 129 16.89 30.33 0.91
N ILE A 130 15.94 30.71 0.06
CA ILE A 130 15.79 32.09 -0.45
C ILE A 130 14.84 32.94 0.42
N GLY A 131 14.43 32.44 1.59
CA GLY A 131 13.66 33.20 2.58
C GLY A 131 12.15 33.21 2.38
N LYS A 132 11.58 32.40 1.47
CA LYS A 132 10.12 32.25 1.38
C LYS A 132 9.59 31.50 2.60
N ASN A 133 8.45 31.93 3.13
CA ASN A 133 7.68 31.13 4.07
C ASN A 133 7.02 29.98 3.30
N VAL A 134 7.24 28.75 3.75
CA VAL A 134 6.74 27.52 3.11
C VAL A 134 6.03 26.58 4.09
N ASP A 135 5.56 27.11 5.23
CA ASP A 135 5.05 26.28 6.33
C ASP A 135 3.77 25.51 5.96
N GLU A 136 2.90 26.10 5.14
CA GLU A 136 1.67 25.43 4.69
C GLU A 136 1.96 24.34 3.66
N GLU A 137 2.86 24.60 2.71
CA GLU A 137 3.30 23.63 1.69
C GLU A 137 4.02 22.44 2.36
N ARG A 138 4.77 22.68 3.43
CA ARG A 138 5.38 21.59 4.22
C ARG A 138 4.35 20.72 4.92
N LYS A 139 3.24 21.30 5.40
CA LYS A 139 2.12 20.51 5.96
C LYS A 139 1.45 19.68 4.87
N LEU A 140 1.22 20.25 3.69
CA LEU A 140 0.68 19.55 2.53
C LEU A 140 1.60 18.39 2.10
N LEU A 141 2.91 18.62 2.01
CA LEU A 141 3.89 17.59 1.65
C LEU A 141 3.85 16.44 2.66
N LYS A 142 3.85 16.75 3.96
CA LYS A 142 3.77 15.72 5.02
C LYS A 142 2.46 14.92 4.95
N GLY A 143 1.36 15.57 4.59
CA GLY A 143 0.08 14.90 4.34
C GLY A 143 0.16 13.93 3.16
N ALA A 144 0.70 14.39 2.03
CA ALA A 144 0.92 13.57 0.84
C ALA A 144 1.84 12.37 1.12
N GLU A 145 2.95 12.57 1.83
CA GLU A 145 3.85 11.49 2.27
C GLU A 145 3.15 10.47 3.17
N THR A 146 2.22 10.91 4.01
CA THR A 146 1.45 10.03 4.89
C THR A 146 0.50 9.16 4.09
N ASN A 147 -0.27 9.76 3.17
CA ASN A 147 -1.21 9.04 2.31
C ASN A 147 -0.48 8.06 1.38
N TYR A 148 0.61 8.50 0.74
CA TYR A 148 1.44 7.65 -0.10
C TYR A 148 2.00 6.44 0.67
N ARG A 149 2.53 6.65 1.89
CA ARG A 149 3.07 5.55 2.72
C ARG A 149 2.00 4.54 3.11
N ILE A 150 0.80 4.98 3.47
CA ILE A 150 -0.31 4.07 3.79
C ILE A 150 -0.57 3.10 2.64
N VAL A 151 -0.63 3.61 1.40
CA VAL A 151 -0.87 2.79 0.21
C VAL A 151 0.32 1.88 -0.11
N THR A 152 1.54 2.42 -0.02
CA THR A 152 2.74 1.68 -0.42
C THR A 152 3.12 0.56 0.53
N ASP A 153 2.94 0.78 1.84
CA ASP A 153 3.20 -0.21 2.88
C ASP A 153 2.04 -1.21 2.96
N GLY A 154 0.82 -0.71 2.83
CA GLY A 154 -0.41 -1.51 2.84
C GLY A 154 -0.64 -2.32 1.56
N ARG A 155 0.08 -2.04 0.47
CA ARG A 155 -0.12 -2.61 -0.88
C ARG A 155 -1.56 -2.35 -1.36
N GLY A 156 -1.74 -1.24 -2.08
CA GLY A 156 -3.05 -0.63 -2.34
C GLY A 156 -4.20 -1.53 -2.83
N THR A 157 -3.94 -2.71 -3.38
CA THR A 157 -5.00 -3.68 -3.73
C THR A 157 -5.73 -4.27 -2.53
N HIS A 158 -5.19 -4.19 -1.30
CA HIS A 158 -5.93 -4.59 -0.10
C HIS A 158 -7.06 -3.62 0.27
N ASN A 159 -7.12 -2.43 -0.30
CA ASN A 159 -8.30 -1.57 -0.22
C ASN A 159 -8.22 -0.60 -1.39
N TYR A 160 -8.71 -1.06 -2.54
CA TYR A 160 -8.48 -0.36 -3.81
C TYR A 160 -9.08 1.04 -3.79
N GLU A 161 -10.31 1.20 -3.30
CA GLU A 161 -10.98 2.50 -3.31
C GLU A 161 -10.36 3.48 -2.33
N LEU A 162 -10.08 3.05 -1.08
CA LEU A 162 -9.35 3.92 -0.15
C LEU A 162 -7.99 4.29 -0.72
N SER A 163 -7.29 3.36 -1.35
CA SER A 163 -5.97 3.65 -1.95
C SER A 163 -6.06 4.68 -3.07
N ARG A 164 -7.11 4.64 -3.90
CA ARG A 164 -7.33 5.65 -4.93
C ARG A 164 -7.57 7.02 -4.33
N GLU A 165 -8.44 7.14 -3.33
CA GLU A 165 -8.71 8.40 -2.64
C GLU A 165 -7.45 8.99 -1.98
N LEU A 166 -6.64 8.13 -1.34
CA LEU A 166 -5.38 8.54 -0.70
C LEU A 166 -4.37 9.07 -1.71
N LEU A 167 -4.19 8.37 -2.84
CA LEU A 167 -3.28 8.80 -3.89
C LEU A 167 -3.78 10.05 -4.60
N GLU A 168 -5.09 10.20 -4.82
CA GLU A 168 -5.68 11.43 -5.38
C GLU A 168 -5.52 12.62 -4.45
N SER A 169 -5.71 12.43 -3.15
CA SER A 169 -5.45 13.46 -2.14
C SER A 169 -3.97 13.87 -2.09
N ALA A 170 -3.05 12.90 -2.19
CA ALA A 170 -1.61 13.15 -2.27
C ALA A 170 -1.24 13.93 -3.54
N GLN A 171 -1.74 13.50 -4.70
CA GLN A 171 -1.52 14.19 -5.97
C GLN A 171 -2.05 15.63 -5.93
N GLY A 172 -3.26 15.85 -5.42
CA GLY A 172 -3.83 17.19 -5.29
C GLY A 172 -3.03 18.11 -4.35
N SER A 173 -2.36 17.55 -3.34
CA SER A 173 -1.44 18.29 -2.47
C SER A 173 -0.15 18.66 -3.20
N LEU A 174 0.41 17.71 -3.97
CA LEU A 174 1.61 17.93 -4.79
C LEU A 174 1.37 18.97 -5.88
N ASP A 175 0.23 18.91 -6.57
CA ASP A 175 -0.13 19.87 -7.60
C ASP A 175 -0.21 21.30 -7.05
N ARG A 176 -0.69 21.47 -5.81
CA ARG A 176 -0.72 22.79 -5.15
C ARG A 176 0.69 23.30 -4.85
N ILE A 177 1.57 22.43 -4.36
CA ILE A 177 2.97 22.78 -4.05
C ILE A 177 3.73 23.13 -5.33
N LEU A 178 3.56 22.34 -6.39
CA LEU A 178 4.35 22.44 -7.62
C LEU A 178 3.78 23.42 -8.65
N LYS A 179 2.51 23.83 -8.54
CA LYS A 179 1.94 24.93 -9.36
C LYS A 179 2.61 26.28 -9.09
N GLU A 180 3.27 26.44 -7.94
CA GLU A 180 3.98 27.67 -7.56
C GLU A 180 5.47 27.67 -7.97
N LYS A 181 5.94 26.60 -8.62
CA LYS A 181 7.28 26.51 -9.21
C LYS A 181 7.47 27.53 -10.34
#